data_AF-A0A3P1XXE8-F1
#
_entry.id   AF-A0A3P1XXE8-F1
#
_cell.length_a   1.000
_cell.length_b   1.000
_cell.length_c   1.000
_cell.angle_alpha   90.00
_cell.angle_beta   90.00
_cell.angle_gamma   90.00
#
_symmetry.space_group_name_H-M   'P 1'
#
loop_
_entity.id
_entity.type
_entity.pdbx_description
1 polymer ?
#
loop_
_entity_poly.entity_id
_entity_poly.type
_entity_poly.pdbx_seq_one_letter_code
_entity_poly.pdbx_strand_id
1 'polypeptide(L)' 'MDTNEIIEKGHGRIETRKCEIITDLRFVNGRENWKSLKTIIKITATRDTGKKQEPEIRYYISSAMDDAKTDL' A
#
# COMPACT_ATOMS: atom_id res chain seq x y z
N MET A 1 -10.76 6.66 -3.20
CA MET A 1 -9.59 5.79 -2.98
C MET A 1 -8.47 6.43 -3.75
N ASP A 2 -7.42 6.83 -3.04
CA ASP A 2 -6.24 7.41 -3.68
C ASP A 2 -5.20 6.31 -3.91
N THR A 3 -4.41 6.40 -4.98
CA THR A 3 -3.43 5.38 -5.34
C THR A 3 -2.21 5.97 -6.01
N ASN A 4 -1.07 5.37 -5.76
CA ASN A 4 0.20 5.69 -6.39
C ASN A 4 0.94 4.41 -6.74
N GLU A 5 1.61 4.39 -7.88
CA GLU A 5 2.42 3.28 -8.32
C GLU A 5 3.81 3.77 -8.68
N ILE A 6 4.82 3.10 -8.15
CA ILE A 6 6.23 3.38 -8.40
C ILE A 6 6.86 2.11 -8.96
N ILE A 7 7.65 2.29 -10.02
CA ILE A 7 8.43 1.24 -10.66
C ILE A 7 9.90 1.63 -10.58
N GLU A 8 10.69 0.81 -9.89
CA GLU A 8 12.14 1.00 -9.73
C GLU A 8 12.87 -0.14 -10.41
N LYS A 9 13.92 0.18 -11.18
CA LYS A 9 14.80 -0.80 -11.80
C LYS A 9 16.21 -0.65 -11.26
N GLY A 10 16.79 -1.73 -10.75
CA GLY A 10 18.15 -1.70 -10.21
C GLY A 10 18.70 -3.09 -9.97
N HIS A 11 20.02 -3.26 -10.14
CA HIS A 11 20.74 -4.49 -9.81
C HIS A 11 20.13 -5.78 -10.40
N GLY A 12 19.67 -5.71 -11.66
CA GLY A 12 19.10 -6.87 -12.37
C GLY A 12 17.67 -7.21 -11.99
N ARG A 13 16.94 -6.26 -11.38
CA ARG A 13 15.61 -6.49 -10.83
C ARG A 13 14.69 -5.29 -11.06
N ILE A 14 13.40 -5.56 -11.15
CA ILE A 14 12.33 -4.58 -11.18
C ILE A 14 11.51 -4.72 -9.90
N GLU A 15 11.28 -3.61 -9.21
CA GLU A 15 10.31 -3.53 -8.12
C GLU A 15 9.15 -2.65 -8.54
N THR A 16 7.94 -3.20 -8.45
CA THR A 16 6.71 -2.43 -8.57
C THR A 16 6.10 -2.33 -7.18
N ARG A 17 5.80 -1.12 -6.70
CA ARG A 17 5.06 -0.90 -5.47
C ARG A 17 3.83 -0.05 -5.77
N LYS A 18 2.66 -0.58 -5.43
CA LYS A 18 1.39 0.12 -5.50
C LYS A 18 0.92 0.44 -4.08
N CYS A 19 0.74 1.73 -3.79
CA CYS A 19 0.13 2.23 -2.59
C CYS A 19 -1.36 2.55 -2.86
N GLU A 20 -2.22 2.14 -1.94
CA GLU A 20 -3.66 2.32 -2.01
C GLU A 20 -4.17 2.84 -0.67
N ILE A 21 -4.71 4.06 -0.65
CA ILE A 21 -5.33 4.68 0.55
C ILE A 21 -6.84 4.42 0.53
N ILE A 22 -7.29 3.68 1.53
CA ILE A 22 -8.66 3.24 1.69
C ILE A 22 -9.29 4.01 2.85
N THR A 23 -10.20 4.92 2.52
CA THR A 23 -10.96 5.75 3.48
C THR A 23 -12.36 5.20 3.76
N ASP A 24 -12.90 4.37 2.85
CA ASP A 24 -14.18 3.68 3.07
C ASP A 24 -13.95 2.42 3.90
N LEU A 25 -14.06 2.54 5.22
CA LEU A 25 -13.74 1.47 6.16
C LEU A 25 -14.92 0.56 6.49
N ARG A 26 -16.00 0.55 5.69
CA ARG A 26 -17.19 -0.27 5.96
C ARG A 26 -16.89 -1.78 6.01
N PHE A 27 -15.81 -2.23 5.38
CA PHE A 27 -15.36 -3.63 5.38
C PHE A 27 -14.54 -4.02 6.62
N VAL A 28 -14.18 -3.06 7.47
CA VAL A 28 -13.35 -3.30 8.67
C VAL A 28 -14.27 -3.66 9.83
N ASN A 29 -14.35 -4.95 10.12
CA ASN A 29 -15.07 -5.44 11.29
C ASN A 29 -14.41 -4.91 12.57
N GLY A 30 -15.21 -4.44 13.52
CA GLY A 30 -14.71 -3.91 14.79
C GLY A 30 -14.07 -2.53 14.68
N ARG A 31 -14.23 -1.79 13.57
CA ARG A 31 -13.64 -0.45 13.36
C ARG A 31 -13.97 0.54 14.49
N GLU A 32 -15.12 0.39 15.14
CA GLU A 32 -15.55 1.18 16.28
C GLU A 32 -14.63 1.06 17.49
N ASN A 33 -13.88 -0.03 17.61
CA ASN A 33 -12.88 -0.23 18.67
C ASN A 33 -11.58 0.56 18.40
N TRP A 34 -11.40 1.08 17.18
CA TRP A 34 -10.22 1.82 16.76
C TRP A 34 -10.53 3.32 16.72
N LYS A 35 -10.56 3.95 17.90
CA LYS A 35 -11.05 5.33 18.11
C LYS A 35 -10.47 6.39 17.17
N SER A 36 -9.27 6.18 16.65
CA SER A 36 -8.58 7.13 15.77
C SER A 36 -8.33 6.58 14.36
N LEU A 37 -8.91 5.45 13.97
CA LEU A 37 -8.71 4.88 12.63
C LEU A 37 -9.39 5.77 11.58
N LYS A 38 -8.60 6.28 10.64
CA LYS A 38 -9.10 7.10 9.53
C LYS A 38 -8.87 6.45 8.18
N THR A 39 -7.76 5.75 8.01
CA THR A 39 -7.37 5.13 6.74
C THR A 39 -6.77 3.75 6.96
N ILE A 40 -6.96 2.88 5.96
CA ILE A 40 -6.14 1.69 5.77
C ILE A 40 -5.27 1.93 4.54
N ILE A 41 -3.98 1.66 4.67
CA ILE A 41 -3.01 1.75 3.59
C ILE A 41 -2.69 0.33 3.17
N LYS A 42 -2.92 0.00 1.91
CA LYS A 42 -2.52 -1.27 1.32
C LYS A 42 -1.34 -1.06 0.40
N ILE A 43 -0.26 -1.78 0.65
CA ILE A 43 0.91 -1.84 -0.22
C ILE A 43 0.92 -3.18 -0.91
N THR A 44 0.86 -3.17 -2.24
CA THR A 44 1.14 -4.35 -3.07
C THR A 44 2.52 -4.17 -3.68
N ALA A 45 3.47 -5.01 -3.31
CA ALA A 45 4.84 -4.98 -3.83
C ALA A 45 5.10 -6.23 -4.65
N THR A 46 5.77 -6.10 -5.79
CA THR A 46 6.25 -7.22 -6.59
C THR A 46 7.72 -7.03 -6.91
N ARG A 47 8.51 -8.05 -6.56
CA ARG A 47 9.94 -8.15 -6.87
C ARG A 47 10.12 -9.10 -8.04
N ASP A 48 10.56 -8.60 -9.19
CA ASP A 48 10.82 -9.37 -10.41
C ASP A 48 12.30 -9.38 -10.78
N THR A 49 12.90 -10.56 -10.88
CA THR A 49 14.31 -10.78 -11.25
C THR A 49 14.50 -11.36 -12.66
N GLY A 50 13.41 -11.46 -13.44
CA GLY A 50 13.34 -12.18 -14.72
C GLY A 50 13.25 -13.70 -14.57
N LYS A 51 13.62 -14.26 -13.42
CA LYS A 51 13.53 -15.70 -13.11
C LYS A 51 12.37 -16.03 -12.17
N LYS A 52 12.01 -15.07 -11.32
CA LYS A 52 10.98 -15.24 -10.29
C LYS A 52 10.32 -13.91 -10.00
N GLN A 53 9.02 -13.97 -9.75
CA GLN A 53 8.22 -12.89 -9.19
C GLN A 53 7.80 -13.27 -7.77
N GLU A 54 7.96 -12.33 -6.84
CA GLU A 54 7.58 -12.48 -5.44
C GLU A 54 6.62 -11.35 -5.07
N PRO A 55 5.30 -11.61 -5.07
CA PRO A 55 4.32 -10.63 -4.63
C PRO A 55 4.21 -10.62 -3.10
N GLU A 56 4.04 -9.44 -2.53
CA GLU A 56 3.81 -9.20 -1.12
C GLU A 56 2.67 -8.20 -0.96
N ILE A 57 1.76 -8.47 -0.01
CA ILE A 57 0.70 -7.53 0.37
C ILE A 57 0.87 -7.18 1.85
N ARG A 58 0.92 -5.89 2.15
CA ARG A 58 0.98 -5.35 3.50
C ARG A 58 -0.15 -4.37 3.74
N TYR A 59 -0.73 -4.42 4.94
CA TYR A 59 -1.75 -3.48 5.39
C TYR A 59 -1.23 -2.69 6.59
N TYR A 60 -1.48 -1.39 6.57
CA TYR A 60 -1.21 -0.48 7.67
C TYR A 60 -2.50 0.23 8.05
N ILE A 61 -2.62 0.55 9.33
CA ILE A 61 -3.68 1.38 9.88
C ILE A 61 -3.11 2.76 10.16
N SER A 62 -3.86 3.80 9.86
CA SER A 62 -3.43 5.17 10.13
C SER A 62 -4.56 6.03 10.70
N SER A 63 -4.16 6.95 11.56
CA SER A 63 -5.02 7.98 12.13
C SER A 63 -4.97 9.31 11.37
N ALA A 64 -4.22 9.35 10.27
CA ALA A 64 -4.10 10.48 9.36
C ALA A 64 -4.95 10.27 8.10
N MET A 65 -5.33 11.39 7.49
CA MET A 65 -5.90 11.45 6.15
C MET A 65 -4.77 11.94 5.25
N ASP A 66 -3.99 10.99 4.73
CA ASP A 66 -2.90 11.25 3.79
C ASP A 66 -3.30 10.83 2.38
N ASP A 67 -2.55 11.33 1.40
CA ASP A 67 -2.64 10.90 0.01
C ASP A 67 -1.64 9.75 -0.25
N ALA A 68 -1.77 9.08 -1.38
CA ALA A 68 -0.94 7.93 -1.73
C ALA A 68 0.46 8.34 -2.21
N LYS A 69 0.75 9.65 -2.34
CA LYS A 69 1.97 10.11 -2.97
C LYS A 69 3.17 9.88 -2.06
N THR A 70 4.31 9.74 -2.70
CA THR A 70 5.60 9.72 -2.02
C THR A 70 6.42 10.87 -2.60
N ASP A 71 7.10 11.64 -1.76
CA ASP A 71 8.18 12.53 -2.20
C ASP A 71 9.38 11.64 -2.54
N LEU A 72 9.52 11.26 -3.81
CA LEU A 72 10.68 10.53 -4.36
C LEU A 72 11.29 11.31 -5.53
#